data_AF-A0A3A0F2Y0-F1
#
_entry.id   AF-A0A3A0F2Y0-F1
#
_cell.length_a   1.000
_cell.length_b   1.000
_cell.length_c   1.000
_cell.angle_alpha   90.00
_cell.angle_beta   90.00
_cell.angle_gamma   90.00
#
_symmetry.space_group_name_H-M   'P 1'
#
loop_
_entity.id
_entity.type
_entity.pdbx_description
1 polymer ?
#
loop_
_entity_poly.entity_id
_entity_poly.type
_entity_poly.pdbx_seq_one_letter_code
_entity_poly.pdbx_strand_id
1 'polypeptide(L)'
;MTTLKVGIASYEDMKARTLAIARGARRPSPDEPKVWFTSTESFAKVLSAGNRKLLRTIAEKTPGSLEELSRLTGRAKSNLSRTLKTMEGYGLVRLERGKRGQITPKIMADRVELQLPIIAGKGLV
;
A
#
# COMPACT_ATOMS: atom_id res chain seq x y z
N MET A 1 -7.06 -9.31 -12.42
CA MET A 1 -6.56 -7.97 -12.07
C MET A 1 -7.24 -7.51 -10.79
N THR A 2 -6.46 -7.14 -9.79
CA THR A 2 -6.96 -6.71 -8.47
C THR A 2 -6.60 -5.23 -8.31
N THR A 3 -7.62 -4.36 -8.33
CA THR A 3 -7.44 -2.92 -8.21
C THR A 3 -7.60 -2.47 -6.76
N LEU A 4 -6.59 -1.77 -6.27
CA LEU A 4 -6.64 -1.11 -4.96
C LEU A 4 -7.03 0.36 -5.13
N LYS A 5 -8.22 0.72 -4.62
CA LYS A 5 -8.67 2.11 -4.53
C LYS A 5 -8.07 2.77 -3.28
N VAL A 6 -7.35 3.87 -3.48
CA VAL A 6 -6.66 4.60 -2.41
C VAL A 6 -7.05 6.07 -2.43
N GLY A 7 -7.04 6.70 -1.26
CA GLY A 7 -7.29 8.13 -1.11
C GLY A 7 -6.21 8.81 -0.28
N ILE A 8 -6.25 10.14 -0.23
CA ILE A 8 -5.40 10.96 0.64
C ILE A 8 -6.27 11.55 1.74
N ALA A 9 -5.84 11.41 2.99
CA ALA A 9 -6.49 12.05 4.13
C ALA A 9 -5.53 12.24 5.28
N SER A 10 -5.69 13.34 6.01
CA SER A 10 -4.93 13.57 7.24
C SER A 10 -5.33 12.58 8.33
N TYR A 11 -4.51 12.48 9.37
CA TYR A 11 -4.85 11.68 10.55
C TYR A 11 -6.15 12.17 11.21
N GLU A 12 -6.36 13.48 11.26
CA GLU A 12 -7.56 14.08 11.87
C GLU A 12 -8.81 13.74 11.07
N ASP A 13 -8.75 13.84 9.73
CA ASP A 13 -9.85 13.47 8.84
C ASP A 13 -10.21 11.99 8.97
N MET A 14 -9.19 11.11 9.03
CA MET A 14 -9.39 9.68 9.23
C MET A 14 -9.99 9.36 10.59
N LYS A 15 -9.56 10.06 11.65
CA LYS A 15 -10.13 9.94 13.00
C LYS A 15 -11.60 10.38 13.01
N ALA A 16 -11.90 11.53 12.43
CA ALA A 16 -13.27 12.06 12.32
C ALA A 16 -14.17 11.09 11.53
N ARG A 17 -13.70 10.59 10.37
CA ARG A 17 -14.41 9.59 9.58
C ARG A 17 -14.70 8.32 10.37
N THR A 18 -13.70 7.79 11.08
CA THR A 18 -13.86 6.56 11.86
C THR A 18 -14.90 6.73 12.98
N LEU A 19 -14.88 7.87 13.67
CA LEU A 19 -15.88 8.20 14.69
C LEU A 19 -17.28 8.37 14.11
N ALA A 20 -17.43 9.01 12.94
CA ALA A 20 -18.72 9.18 12.28
C ALA A 20 -19.33 7.84 11.85
N ILE A 21 -18.51 6.90 11.36
CA ILE A 21 -18.94 5.54 11.01
C ILE A 21 -19.38 4.79 12.27
N ALA A 22 -18.58 4.83 13.33
CA ALA A 22 -18.91 4.15 14.59
C ALA A 22 -20.23 4.67 15.20
N ARG A 23 -20.56 5.95 15.01
CA ARG A 23 -21.81 6.58 15.46
C ARG A 23 -22.99 6.37 14.50
N GLY A 24 -22.79 5.71 13.36
CA GLY A 24 -23.82 5.51 12.35
C GLY A 24 -24.18 6.75 11.51
N ALA A 25 -23.52 7.88 11.75
CA ALA A 25 -23.73 9.14 11.01
C ALA A 25 -23.19 9.08 9.56
N ARG A 26 -22.28 8.13 9.28
CA ARG A 26 -21.76 7.86 7.94
C ARG A 26 -21.75 6.36 7.67
N ARG A 27 -22.16 5.97 6.46
CA ARG A 27 -21.99 4.61 5.94
C ARG A 27 -20.98 4.61 4.79
N PRO A 28 -19.90 3.81 4.89
CA PRO A 28 -18.96 3.59 3.80
C PRO A 28 -19.64 3.14 2.50
N SER A 29 -19.34 3.81 1.38
CA SER A 29 -19.73 3.30 0.06
C SER A 29 -18.82 2.13 -0.34
N PRO A 30 -19.32 1.09 -1.05
CA PRO A 30 -18.47 0.04 -1.61
C PRO A 30 -17.36 0.56 -2.52
N ASP A 31 -17.58 1.71 -3.16
CA ASP A 31 -16.67 2.31 -4.12
C ASP A 31 -15.65 3.29 -3.54
N GLU A 32 -15.76 3.62 -2.25
CA GLU A 32 -14.84 4.55 -1.60
C GLU A 32 -13.49 3.91 -1.29
N PRO A 33 -12.41 4.70 -1.15
CA PRO A 33 -11.11 4.16 -0.84
C PRO A 33 -11.09 3.44 0.52
N LYS A 34 -10.51 2.24 0.52
CA LYS A 34 -10.32 1.43 1.74
C LYS A 34 -8.97 1.68 2.39
N VAL A 35 -8.02 2.18 1.61
CA VAL A 35 -6.65 2.48 2.04
C VAL A 35 -6.41 3.97 1.88
N TRP A 36 -5.85 4.59 2.92
CA TRP A 36 -5.66 6.03 2.99
C TRP A 36 -4.18 6.34 3.23
N PHE A 37 -3.62 7.17 2.36
CA PHE A 37 -2.29 7.76 2.56
C PHE A 37 -2.44 9.07 3.32
N THR A 38 -1.45 9.39 4.16
CA THR A 38 -1.43 10.62 4.94
C THR A 38 -1.19 11.87 4.08
N SER A 39 -0.57 11.70 2.91
CA SER A 39 -0.30 12.79 1.98
C SER A 39 0.00 12.27 0.56
N THR A 40 -0.03 13.17 -0.42
CA THR A 40 0.39 12.93 -1.81
C THR A 40 1.86 12.52 -1.92
N GLU A 41 2.72 13.09 -1.09
CA GLU A 41 4.16 12.80 -1.06
C GLU A 41 4.40 11.38 -0.55
N SER A 42 3.66 10.95 0.47
CA SER A 42 3.71 9.58 0.98
C SER A 42 3.29 8.58 -0.11
N PHE A 43 2.19 8.86 -0.81
CA PHE A 43 1.73 8.07 -1.95
C PHE A 43 2.79 7.97 -3.05
N ALA A 44 3.33 9.12 -3.50
CA ALA A 44 4.34 9.19 -4.55
C ALA A 44 5.63 8.45 -4.16
N LYS A 45 6.04 8.52 -2.88
CA LYS A 45 7.22 7.81 -2.37
C LYS A 45 7.02 6.29 -2.42
N VAL A 46 5.87 5.79 -1.96
CA VAL A 46 5.54 4.36 -1.97
C VAL A 46 5.46 3.82 -3.40
N LEU A 47 4.82 4.55 -4.32
CA LEU A 47 4.68 4.14 -5.73
C LEU A 47 5.70 4.77 -6.68
N SER A 48 6.85 5.17 -6.15
CA SER A 48 7.97 5.68 -6.95
C SER A 48 8.38 4.69 -8.05
N ALA A 49 9.05 5.18 -9.10
CA ALA A 49 9.48 4.35 -10.22
C ALA A 49 10.31 3.12 -9.78
N GLY A 50 11.24 3.31 -8.83
CA GLY A 50 12.04 2.21 -8.27
C GLY A 50 11.22 1.17 -7.52
N ASN A 51 10.20 1.60 -6.78
CA ASN A 51 9.30 0.71 -6.06
C ASN A 51 8.33 -0.02 -6.99
N ARG A 52 7.84 0.63 -8.06
CA ARG A 52 7.06 -0.06 -9.10
C ARG A 52 7.90 -1.09 -9.85
N LYS A 53 9.18 -0.81 -10.12
CA LYS A 53 10.13 -1.81 -10.66
C LYS A 53 10.30 -2.99 -9.70
N LEU A 54 10.45 -2.73 -8.40
CA LEU A 54 10.51 -3.77 -7.36
C LEU A 54 9.25 -4.67 -7.39
N LEU A 55 8.05 -4.07 -7.37
CA LEU A 55 6.78 -4.82 -7.40
C LEU A 55 6.67 -5.70 -8.65
N ARG A 56 7.07 -5.17 -9.81
CA ARG A 56 7.14 -5.94 -11.05
C ARG A 56 8.11 -7.13 -10.95
N THR A 57 9.31 -6.93 -10.41
CA THR A 57 10.26 -8.04 -10.19
C THR A 57 9.69 -9.11 -9.28
N ILE A 58 8.96 -8.73 -8.21
CA ILE A 58 8.31 -9.70 -7.32
C ILE A 58 7.23 -10.49 -8.08
N ALA A 59 6.41 -9.82 -8.90
CA ALA A 59 5.36 -10.46 -9.70
C ALA A 59 5.93 -11.44 -10.74
N GLU A 60 7.01 -11.06 -11.42
CA GLU A 60 7.61 -11.84 -12.51
C GLU A 60 8.49 -13.00 -12.02
N LYS A 61 9.20 -12.82 -10.91
CA LYS A 61 10.22 -13.77 -10.43
C LYS A 61 9.79 -14.56 -9.20
N THR A 62 8.71 -14.16 -8.52
CA THR A 62 8.16 -14.84 -7.34
C THR A 62 9.23 -15.32 -6.36
N PRO A 63 10.09 -14.42 -5.84
CA PRO A 63 11.25 -14.79 -5.04
C PRO A 63 10.81 -15.55 -3.79
N GLY A 64 11.49 -16.66 -3.50
CA GLY A 64 11.26 -17.51 -2.34
C GLY A 64 11.83 -16.93 -1.03
N SER A 65 12.48 -15.76 -1.07
CA SER A 65 12.92 -15.04 0.12
C SER A 65 13.28 -13.57 -0.13
N LEU A 66 13.36 -12.78 0.95
CA LEU A 66 13.97 -11.44 0.91
C LEU A 66 15.45 -11.47 0.50
N GLU A 67 16.17 -12.55 0.78
CA GLU A 67 17.58 -12.71 0.40
C GLU A 67 17.72 -12.84 -1.12
N GLU A 68 16.87 -13.67 -1.72
CA GLU A 68 16.81 -13.82 -3.16
C GLU A 68 16.38 -12.54 -3.85
N LEU A 69 15.36 -11.86 -3.31
CA LEU A 69 14.93 -10.56 -3.84
C LEU A 69 16.03 -9.50 -3.77
N SER A 70 16.86 -9.53 -2.71
CA SER A 70 18.05 -8.68 -2.58
C SER A 70 19.02 -8.92 -3.73
N ARG A 71 19.32 -10.19 -4.06
CA ARG A 71 20.18 -10.53 -5.21
C ARG A 71 19.59 -10.10 -6.54
N LEU A 72 18.29 -10.34 -6.76
CA LEU A 72 17.60 -9.98 -8.01
C LEU A 72 17.54 -8.48 -8.27
N THR A 73 17.45 -7.68 -7.20
CA THR A 73 17.24 -6.23 -7.31
C THR A 73 18.51 -5.40 -7.05
N GLY A 74 19.56 -6.02 -6.51
CA GLY A 74 20.77 -5.33 -6.03
C GLY A 74 20.54 -4.43 -4.82
N ARG A 75 19.34 -4.48 -4.20
CA ARG A 75 18.98 -3.64 -3.05
C ARG A 75 19.27 -4.37 -1.75
N ALA A 76 19.86 -3.69 -0.78
CA ALA A 76 20.08 -4.26 0.55
C ALA A 76 18.77 -4.80 1.17
N LYS A 77 18.85 -6.01 1.75
CA LYS A 77 17.74 -6.70 2.42
C LYS A 77 17.01 -5.86 3.47
N SER A 78 17.74 -5.07 4.26
CA SER A 78 17.15 -4.17 5.27
C SER A 78 16.28 -3.08 4.63
N ASN A 79 16.68 -2.55 3.48
CA ASN A 79 15.90 -1.58 2.71
C ASN A 79 14.64 -2.23 2.13
N LEU A 80 14.77 -3.42 1.54
CA LEU A 80 13.64 -4.17 1.01
C LEU A 80 12.61 -4.49 2.09
N SER A 81 13.07 -4.97 3.25
CA SER A 81 12.20 -5.27 4.39
C SER A 81 11.39 -4.04 4.83
N ARG A 82 12.03 -2.89 5.01
CA ARG A 82 11.34 -1.64 5.37
C ARG A 82 10.32 -1.22 4.31
N THR A 83 10.72 -1.20 3.03
CA THR A 83 9.83 -0.83 1.92
C THR A 83 8.62 -1.78 1.84
N LEU A 84 8.84 -3.09 1.93
CA LEU A 84 7.77 -4.08 1.82
C LEU A 84 6.82 -4.05 3.02
N LYS A 85 7.32 -3.79 4.23
CA LYS A 85 6.45 -3.54 5.41
C LYS A 85 5.56 -2.32 5.21
N THR A 86 6.09 -1.23 4.66
CA THR A 86 5.27 -0.06 4.31
C THR A 86 4.21 -0.42 3.29
N MET A 87 4.57 -1.13 2.22
CA MET A 87 3.63 -1.57 1.18
C MET A 87 2.57 -2.55 1.71
N GLU A 88 2.93 -3.41 2.67
CA GLU A 88 2.02 -4.32 3.35
C GLU A 88 0.98 -3.55 4.18
N GLY A 89 1.40 -2.50 4.89
CA GLY A 89 0.49 -1.61 5.62
C GLY A 89 -0.55 -0.94 4.71
N TYR A 90 -0.22 -0.72 3.43
CA TYR A 90 -1.15 -0.21 2.42
C TYR A 90 -1.86 -1.32 1.62
N GLY A 91 -1.62 -2.60 1.92
CA GLY A 91 -2.27 -3.72 1.23
C GLY A 91 -1.80 -3.95 -0.21
N LEU A 92 -0.66 -3.40 -0.62
CA LEU A 92 -0.07 -3.63 -1.95
C LEU A 92 0.60 -5.00 -2.04
N VAL A 93 1.19 -5.43 -0.92
CA VAL A 93 1.86 -6.74 -0.78
C VAL A 93 1.43 -7.40 0.52
N ARG A 94 1.72 -8.69 0.65
CA ARG A 94 1.66 -9.45 1.90
C ARG A 94 2.99 -10.12 2.13
N LEU A 95 3.52 -10.06 3.35
CA LEU A 95 4.71 -10.78 3.75
C LEU A 95 4.29 -12.09 4.42
N GLU A 96 4.56 -13.19 3.76
CA GLU A 96 4.23 -14.53 4.26
C GLU A 96 5.50 -15.19 4.83
N ARG A 97 5.32 -16.02 5.86
CA ARG A 97 6.38 -16.91 6.35
C ARG A 97 6.35 -18.18 5.51
N GLY A 98 7.31 -18.31 4.61
CA GLY A 98 7.53 -19.48 3.79
C GLY A 98 8.29 -20.60 4.52
N LYS A 99 8.74 -21.58 3.72
CA LYS A 99 9.48 -22.76 4.21
C LYS A 99 10.72 -22.32 5.01
N ARG A 100 11.02 -23.04 6.09
CA ARG A 100 12.17 -22.77 6.98
C ARG A 100 12.17 -21.35 7.58
N GLY A 101 11.01 -20.71 7.71
CA GLY A 101 10.84 -19.40 8.35
C GLY A 101 11.27 -18.21 7.48
N GLN A 102 11.53 -18.42 6.19
CA GLN A 102 11.93 -17.34 5.28
C GLN A 102 10.75 -16.42 4.98
N ILE A 103 10.98 -15.10 4.89
CA ILE A 103 9.94 -14.13 4.55
C ILE A 103 9.85 -13.97 3.03
N THR A 104 8.65 -14.14 2.50
CA THR A 104 8.34 -14.07 1.06
C THR A 104 7.30 -12.99 0.78
N PRO A 105 7.54 -12.04 -0.14
CA PRO A 105 6.55 -11.07 -0.53
C PRO A 105 5.60 -11.62 -1.61
N LYS A 106 4.30 -11.41 -1.42
CA LYS A 106 3.24 -11.72 -2.38
C LYS A 106 2.52 -10.46 -2.82
N ILE A 107 2.31 -10.29 -4.12
CA ILE A 107 1.55 -9.16 -4.65
C ILE A 107 0.06 -9.33 -4.34
N MET A 108 -0.55 -8.30 -3.77
CA MET A 108 -1.98 -8.29 -3.43
C MET A 108 -2.80 -7.47 -4.42
N ALA A 109 -2.20 -6.47 -5.06
CA ALA A 109 -2.82 -5.62 -6.07
C ALA A 109 -1.85 -5.35 -7.23
N ASP A 110 -2.36 -5.45 -8.46
CA ASP A 110 -1.60 -5.19 -9.70
C ASP A 110 -1.97 -3.82 -10.33
N ARG A 111 -2.99 -3.15 -9.80
CA ARG A 111 -3.41 -1.80 -10.18
C ARG A 111 -3.73 -0.96 -8.95
N VAL A 112 -3.40 0.33 -9.00
CA VAL A 112 -3.79 1.32 -7.99
C VAL A 112 -4.56 2.44 -8.67
N GLU A 113 -5.68 2.82 -8.07
CA GLU A 113 -6.49 3.98 -8.46
C GLU A 113 -6.46 5.00 -7.31
N LEU A 114 -5.96 6.21 -7.59
CA LEU A 114 -5.94 7.30 -6.63
C LEU A 114 -7.21 8.15 -6.81
N GLN A 115 -8.03 8.20 -5.77
CA GLN A 115 -9.17 9.11 -5.69
C GLN A 115 -8.76 10.33 -4.85
N LEU A 116 -8.57 11.45 -5.52
CA LEU A 116 -8.13 12.72 -4.90
C LEU A 116 -8.93 13.88 -5.51
N PRO A 117 -9.88 14.47 -4.77
CA PRO A 117 -10.53 15.71 -5.15
C PRO A 117 -9.50 16.85 -5.17
N ILE A 118 -9.46 17.62 -6.27
CA ILE A 118 -8.52 18.75 -6.43
C ILE A 118 -9.12 20.13 -6.13
N ILE A 119 -10.46 20.23 -6.05
CA ILE A 119 -11.19 21.49 -5.85
C ILE A 119 -12.07 21.47 -4.59
N ALA A 120 -12.44 20.29 -4.08
CA ALA A 120 -13.28 20.19 -2.88
C ALA A 120 -12.47 20.56 -1.62
N GLY A 121 -12.87 21.63 -0.94
CA GLY A 121 -12.31 22.07 0.32
C GLY A 121 -12.80 21.21 1.48
N LYS A 122 -11.84 20.80 2.32
CA LYS A 122 -11.93 19.92 3.50
C LYS A 122 -12.07 18.44 3.17
N GLY A 123 -11.36 17.64 3.98
CA GLY A 123 -11.10 16.22 3.80
C GLY A 123 -12.36 15.37 3.89
N LEU A 124 -12.20 14.18 4.48
CA LEU A 124 -13.12 13.05 4.35
C LEU A 124 -14.58 13.22 4.83
N VAL A 125 -15.08 14.41 5.09
CA VAL A 125 -16.37 14.64 5.75
C VAL A 125 -17.39 15.21 4.77
#